data_AF-A0A2Z7BM76-F1
#
_entry.id   AF-A0A2Z7BM76-F1
#
_cell.length_a   1.000
_cell.length_b   1.000
_cell.length_c   1.000
_cell.angle_alpha   90.00
_cell.angle_beta   90.00
_cell.angle_gamma   90.00
#
_symmetry.space_group_name_H-M   'P 1'
#
loop_
_entity.id
_entity.type
_entity.pdbx_description
1 polymer ?
#
loop_
_entity_poly.entity_id
_entity_poly.type
_entity_poly.pdbx_seq_one_letter_code
_entity_poly.pdbx_strand_id
1 'polypeptide(L)'
;MPPKRKRAQGTGETSHTESIAHGLENPPLTAAQIVELVATTVAQVLASRPDSQPPPDQQTEEIRKRREELENLRKERSSALPPPPAREVPFFDEVLDAELPQHFKYPNVGEYDGMGDPEEHLSRLENAALLHRYCQASCSQPSKNSNTCGNLSKIG
;
A
#
# COMPACT_ATOMS: atom_id res chain seq x y z
N MET A 1 35.77 44.85 6.64
CA MET A 1 35.42 45.49 5.36
C MET A 1 34.75 44.45 4.46
N PRO A 2 33.59 44.71 3.84
CA PRO A 2 32.97 43.77 2.90
C PRO A 2 33.40 44.08 1.44
N PRO A 3 33.61 43.08 0.56
CA PRO A 3 33.93 43.33 -0.84
C PRO A 3 32.69 43.74 -1.67
N LYS A 4 32.91 44.68 -2.59
CA LYS A 4 31.92 45.30 -3.47
C LYS A 4 31.41 44.33 -4.55
N ARG A 5 30.09 44.38 -4.81
CA ARG A 5 29.40 43.74 -5.94
C ARG A 5 29.94 44.28 -7.28
N LYS A 6 30.28 43.39 -8.22
CA LYS A 6 30.37 43.73 -9.65
C LYS A 6 29.19 43.12 -10.40
N ARG A 7 28.46 43.98 -11.10
CA ARG A 7 27.33 43.69 -11.99
C ARG A 7 27.90 43.17 -13.32
N ALA A 8 27.58 41.94 -13.70
CA ALA A 8 27.77 41.44 -15.05
C ALA A 8 26.44 41.59 -15.82
N GLN A 9 26.52 42.07 -17.06
CA GLN A 9 25.39 42.11 -17.98
C GLN A 9 25.87 41.74 -19.38
N GLY A 10 25.12 40.82 -20.01
CA GLY A 10 25.20 40.43 -21.41
C GLY A 10 26.10 39.22 -21.66
N THR A 11 25.80 38.26 -22.52
CA THR A 11 24.68 37.98 -23.44
C THR A 11 24.98 36.57 -23.95
N GLY A 12 24.00 35.68 -24.07
CA GLY A 12 24.25 34.38 -24.70
C GLY A 12 23.23 33.30 -24.33
N GLU A 13 22.09 33.34 -25.04
CA GLU A 13 21.35 32.17 -25.56
C GLU A 13 21.19 30.96 -24.63
N THR A 14 20.13 30.94 -23.82
CA THR A 14 19.59 29.69 -23.29
C THR A 14 18.44 29.25 -24.17
N SER A 15 18.63 28.10 -24.81
CA SER A 15 17.63 27.35 -25.56
C SER A 15 16.36 27.22 -24.73
N HIS A 16 15.26 27.63 -25.33
CA HIS A 16 13.92 27.60 -24.79
C HIS A 16 13.42 26.15 -24.70
N THR A 17 13.79 25.44 -23.64
CA THR A 17 13.01 24.28 -23.15
C THR A 17 11.95 24.79 -22.19
N GLU A 18 10.81 25.19 -22.75
CA GLU A 18 9.61 25.50 -21.98
C GLU A 18 9.03 24.19 -21.42
N SER A 19 9.28 23.98 -20.15
CA SER A 19 8.26 23.68 -19.14
C SER A 19 7.12 22.77 -19.58
N ILE A 20 7.36 21.45 -19.62
CA ILE A 20 6.28 20.46 -19.48
C ILE A 20 5.90 20.39 -17.99
N ALA A 21 5.27 21.45 -17.49
CA ALA A 21 4.61 21.48 -16.18
C ALA A 21 3.67 22.68 -16.09
N HIS A 22 2.85 22.92 -17.13
CA HIS A 22 1.63 23.66 -16.92
C HIS A 22 0.59 22.68 -16.37
N GLY A 23 0.24 22.90 -15.10
CA GLY A 23 -0.82 22.17 -14.42
C GLY A 23 -2.04 22.05 -15.32
N LEU A 24 -2.63 20.87 -15.32
CA LEU A 24 -3.86 20.55 -16.02
C LEU A 24 -5.02 21.24 -15.28
N GLU A 25 -5.00 22.57 -15.28
CA GLU A 25 -6.17 23.39 -15.00
C GLU A 25 -7.18 23.01 -16.08
N ASN A 26 -8.22 22.25 -15.74
CA ASN A 26 -9.23 21.81 -16.72
C ASN A 26 -9.90 23.04 -17.35
N PRO A 27 -9.53 23.43 -18.59
CA PRO A 27 -10.29 24.45 -19.27
C PRO A 27 -11.66 23.83 -19.64
N PRO A 28 -12.76 24.59 -19.63
CA PRO A 28 -14.04 24.04 -20.04
C PRO A 28 -13.92 23.54 -21.49
N LEU A 29 -13.92 22.21 -21.65
CA LEU A 29 -13.85 21.56 -22.97
C LEU A 29 -15.05 22.02 -23.78
N THR A 30 -14.78 22.67 -24.91
CA THR A 30 -15.83 23.06 -25.84
C THR A 30 -16.41 21.81 -26.51
N ALA A 31 -17.68 21.85 -26.90
CA ALA A 31 -18.33 20.73 -27.59
C ALA A 31 -17.53 20.28 -28.83
N ALA A 32 -16.87 21.20 -29.52
CA ALA A 32 -16.00 20.90 -30.67
C ALA A 32 -14.81 20.02 -30.29
N GLN A 33 -14.12 20.33 -29.18
CA GLN A 33 -12.98 19.54 -28.70
C GLN A 33 -13.40 18.14 -28.25
N ILE A 34 -14.60 18.02 -27.66
CA ILE A 34 -15.16 16.71 -27.29
C ILE A 34 -15.47 15.89 -28.54
N VAL A 35 -16.12 16.50 -29.54
CA VAL A 35 -16.42 15.82 -30.81
C VAL A 35 -15.13 15.39 -31.51
N GLU A 36 -14.11 16.24 -31.53
CA GLU A 36 -12.82 15.92 -32.12
C GLU A 36 -12.10 14.79 -31.36
N LEU A 37 -12.09 14.83 -30.03
CA LEU A 37 -11.52 13.77 -29.20
C LEU A 37 -12.23 12.44 -29.42
N VAL A 38 -13.56 12.45 -29.48
CA VAL A 38 -14.35 11.23 -29.77
C VAL A 38 -14.09 10.73 -31.18
N ALA A 39 -14.08 11.61 -32.19
CA ALA A 39 -13.84 11.24 -33.58
C ALA A 39 -12.44 10.65 -33.78
N THR A 40 -11.43 11.28 -33.19
CA THR A 40 -10.04 10.79 -33.23
C THR A 40 -9.89 9.47 -32.49
N THR A 41 -10.50 9.32 -31.31
CA THR A 41 -10.47 8.06 -30.55
C THR A 41 -11.18 6.93 -31.31
N VAL A 42 -12.35 7.20 -31.91
CA VAL A 42 -13.06 6.22 -32.74
C VAL A 42 -12.22 5.86 -33.97
N ALA A 43 -11.59 6.83 -34.63
CA ALA A 43 -10.71 6.56 -35.76
C ALA A 43 -9.49 5.71 -35.35
N GLN A 44 -8.89 5.97 -34.18
CA GLN A 44 -7.78 5.17 -33.64
C GLN A 44 -8.22 3.74 -33.30
N VAL A 45 -9.40 3.55 -32.69
CA VAL A 45 -9.95 2.22 -32.39
C VAL A 45 -10.25 1.46 -33.68
N LEU A 46 -10.79 2.14 -34.70
CA LEU A 46 -11.04 1.53 -36.00
C LEU A 46 -9.75 1.20 -36.75
N ALA A 47 -8.72 2.05 -36.65
CA ALA A 47 -7.41 1.83 -37.27
C ALA A 47 -6.57 0.75 -36.55
N SER A 48 -6.79 0.56 -35.25
CA SER A 48 -6.15 -0.49 -34.45
C SER A 48 -6.94 -1.80 -34.43
N ARG A 49 -8.10 -1.85 -35.09
CA ARG A 49 -8.89 -3.06 -35.23
C ARG A 49 -8.04 -4.09 -35.97
N PRO A 50 -7.80 -5.29 -35.39
CA PRO A 50 -7.20 -6.37 -36.15
C PRO A 50 -8.13 -6.65 -37.34
N ASP A 51 -7.61 -6.46 -38.56
CA ASP A 51 -8.34 -6.49 -39.84
C ASP A 51 -9.09 -7.80 -40.11
N SER A 52 -8.88 -8.80 -39.28
CA SER A 52 -9.51 -10.11 -39.37
C SER A 52 -9.94 -10.52 -37.98
N GLN A 53 -11.26 -10.53 -37.75
CA GLN A 53 -11.80 -11.48 -36.80
C GLN A 53 -11.39 -12.86 -37.32
N PRO A 54 -10.66 -13.67 -36.52
CA PRO A 54 -10.23 -14.98 -37.00
C PRO A 54 -11.46 -15.76 -37.47
N PRO A 55 -11.32 -16.58 -38.53
CA PRO A 55 -12.39 -17.45 -38.97
C PRO A 55 -13.02 -18.18 -37.78
N PRO A 56 -14.35 -18.37 -37.73
CA PRO A 56 -15.03 -19.00 -36.59
C PRO A 56 -14.40 -20.33 -36.16
N ASP A 57 -13.89 -21.09 -37.14
CA ASP A 57 -13.18 -22.35 -36.92
C ASP A 57 -11.83 -22.14 -36.22
N GLN A 58 -11.07 -21.11 -36.57
CA GLN A 58 -9.82 -20.76 -35.90
C GLN A 58 -10.05 -20.32 -34.46
N GLN A 59 -11.08 -19.50 -34.22
CA GLN A 59 -11.44 -19.08 -32.87
C GLN A 59 -11.88 -20.28 -32.01
N THR A 60 -12.63 -21.21 -32.60
CA THR A 60 -13.07 -22.44 -31.92
C THR A 60 -11.88 -23.30 -31.51
N GLU A 61 -10.90 -23.45 -32.41
CA GLU A 61 -9.68 -24.20 -32.15
C GLU A 61 -8.78 -23.55 -31.08
N GLU A 62 -8.66 -22.22 -31.08
CA GLU A 62 -7.94 -21.50 -30.03
C GLU A 62 -8.63 -21.65 -28.67
N ILE A 63 -9.96 -21.54 -28.61
CA ILE A 63 -10.73 -21.77 -27.39
C ILE A 63 -10.55 -23.21 -26.90
N ARG A 64 -10.62 -24.18 -27.82
CA ARG A 64 -10.41 -25.61 -27.53
C ARG A 64 -9.02 -25.84 -26.94
N LYS A 65 -7.99 -25.31 -27.58
CA LYS A 65 -6.58 -25.39 -27.13
C LYS A 65 -6.39 -24.80 -25.74
N ARG A 66 -6.97 -23.63 -25.46
CA ARG A 66 -6.85 -22.95 -24.14
C ARG A 66 -7.54 -23.73 -23.03
N ARG A 67 -8.67 -24.37 -23.33
CA ARG A 67 -9.38 -25.24 -22.36
C ARG A 67 -8.57 -26.49 -22.05
N GLU A 68 -7.95 -27.10 -23.05
CA GLU A 68 -7.08 -28.27 -22.89
C GLU A 68 -5.82 -27.95 -22.07
N GLU A 69 -5.19 -26.79 -22.32
CA GLU A 69 -4.06 -26.29 -21.53
C GLU A 69 -4.43 -26.13 -20.05
N LEU A 70 -5.58 -25.52 -19.76
CA LEU A 70 -6.08 -25.38 -18.39
C LEU A 70 -6.36 -26.72 -17.70
N GLU A 71 -6.94 -27.68 -18.43
CA GLU A 71 -7.21 -29.01 -17.88
C GLU A 71 -5.91 -29.77 -17.60
N ASN A 72 -4.90 -29.65 -18.47
CA ASN A 72 -3.58 -30.24 -18.25
C ASN A 72 -2.88 -29.61 -17.04
N LEU A 73 -2.91 -28.28 -16.89
CA LEU A 73 -2.36 -27.58 -15.72
C LEU A 73 -3.09 -27.97 -14.43
N ARG A 74 -4.42 -28.11 -14.48
CA ARG A 74 -5.21 -28.58 -13.35
C ARG A 74 -4.85 -30.02 -12.98
N LYS A 75 -4.71 -30.89 -13.98
CA LYS A 75 -4.33 -32.29 -13.81
C LYS A 75 -2.94 -32.41 -13.22
N GLU A 76 -1.97 -31.67 -13.75
CA GLU A 76 -0.61 -31.56 -13.23
C GLU A 76 -0.63 -31.12 -11.76
N ARG A 77 -1.32 -30.02 -11.44
CA ARG A 77 -1.49 -29.54 -10.07
C ARG A 77 -2.21 -30.54 -9.15
N SER A 78 -3.17 -31.30 -9.67
CA SER A 78 -3.89 -32.32 -8.89
C SER A 78 -3.07 -33.59 -8.66
N SER A 79 -2.11 -33.87 -9.54
CA SER A 79 -1.15 -34.97 -9.39
C SER A 79 0.04 -34.58 -8.51
N ALA A 80 0.38 -33.30 -8.48
CA ALA A 80 1.42 -32.71 -7.65
C ALA A 80 0.84 -32.25 -6.31
N LEU A 81 0.64 -33.24 -5.42
CA LEU A 81 0.28 -33.11 -4.00
C LEU A 81 -1.18 -32.71 -3.71
N PRO A 82 -1.79 -33.29 -2.64
CA PRO A 82 -3.04 -32.77 -2.12
C PRO A 82 -2.88 -31.28 -1.78
N PRO A 83 -3.95 -30.47 -1.88
CA PRO A 83 -3.89 -29.09 -1.41
C PRO A 83 -3.32 -29.10 0.01
N PRO A 84 -2.35 -28.21 0.33
CA PRO A 84 -1.85 -28.13 1.69
C PRO A 84 -3.07 -28.01 2.60
N PRO A 85 -3.11 -28.76 3.73
CA PRO A 85 -4.22 -28.66 4.65
C PRO A 85 -4.49 -27.19 4.92
N ALA A 86 -5.77 -26.81 4.84
CA ALA A 86 -6.20 -25.46 5.19
C ALA A 86 -5.50 -25.13 6.51
N ARG A 87 -4.68 -24.08 6.49
CA ARG A 87 -3.75 -23.75 7.57
C ARG A 87 -4.55 -23.84 8.86
N GLU A 88 -4.32 -24.88 9.66
CA GLU A 88 -4.96 -24.98 10.96
C GLU A 88 -4.46 -23.75 11.71
N VAL A 89 -5.41 -22.87 12.05
CA VAL A 89 -5.07 -21.68 12.82
C VAL A 89 -4.43 -22.23 14.09
N PRO A 90 -3.19 -21.83 14.45
CA PRO A 90 -2.46 -22.43 15.57
C PRO A 90 -3.10 -22.12 16.94
N PHE A 91 -4.24 -21.44 16.92
CA PHE A 91 -5.03 -21.07 18.08
C PHE A 91 -6.35 -21.84 18.02
N PHE A 92 -6.73 -22.43 19.16
CA PHE A 92 -8.04 -23.05 19.31
C PHE A 92 -9.16 -22.03 19.11
N ASP A 93 -10.32 -22.47 18.64
CA ASP A 93 -11.50 -21.62 18.45
C ASP A 93 -11.84 -20.81 19.72
N GLU A 94 -11.66 -21.41 20.91
CA GLU A 94 -11.82 -20.73 22.20
C GLU A 94 -10.91 -19.50 22.39
N VAL A 95 -9.69 -19.54 21.86
CA VAL A 95 -8.75 -18.40 21.91
C VAL A 95 -9.13 -17.34 20.89
N LEU A 96 -9.68 -17.74 19.74
CA LEU A 96 -10.15 -16.81 18.71
C LEU A 96 -11.45 -16.11 19.12
N ASP A 97 -12.32 -16.81 19.86
CA ASP A 97 -13.60 -16.31 20.37
C ASP A 97 -13.47 -15.62 21.74
N ALA A 98 -12.27 -15.61 22.33
CA ALA A 98 -12.04 -14.93 23.60
C ALA A 98 -12.29 -13.42 23.45
N GLU A 99 -13.34 -12.93 24.11
CA GLU A 99 -13.61 -11.50 24.19
C GLU A 99 -12.46 -10.79 24.93
N LEU A 100 -11.70 -9.98 24.19
CA LEU A 100 -10.73 -9.07 24.79
C LEU A 100 -11.44 -8.14 25.77
N PRO A 101 -10.89 -7.89 26.97
CA PRO A 101 -11.49 -6.97 27.93
C PRO A 101 -11.83 -5.63 27.26
N GLN A 102 -13.05 -5.14 27.46
CA GLN A 102 -13.58 -3.93 26.80
C GLN A 102 -12.72 -2.67 27.01
N HIS A 103 -11.81 -2.69 27.99
CA HIS A 103 -10.90 -1.60 28.31
C HIS A 103 -9.42 -2.01 28.24
N PHE A 104 -9.10 -3.07 27.51
CA PHE A 104 -7.72 -3.42 27.24
C PHE A 104 -7.08 -2.30 26.41
N LYS A 105 -6.27 -1.49 27.07
CA LYS A 105 -5.46 -0.45 26.45
C LYS A 105 -4.03 -0.64 26.95
N TYR A 106 -3.07 -0.68 26.03
CA TYR A 106 -1.68 -0.53 26.45
C TYR A 106 -1.53 0.89 27.01
N PRO A 107 -1.06 1.06 28.26
CA PRO A 107 -1.07 2.37 28.94
C PRO A 107 -0.36 3.51 28.18
N ASN A 108 0.46 3.19 27.17
CA ASN A 108 1.27 4.16 26.43
C ASN A 108 1.26 3.94 24.91
N VAL A 109 0.39 3.09 24.38
CA VAL A 109 0.26 2.87 22.92
C VAL A 109 -1.17 3.23 22.56
N GLY A 110 -1.35 4.41 21.97
CA GLY A 110 -2.64 4.81 21.40
C GLY A 110 -3.09 3.84 20.31
N GLU A 111 -4.38 3.84 19.98
CA GLU A 111 -4.89 3.05 18.87
C GLU A 111 -4.32 3.54 17.54
N TYR A 112 -3.98 2.63 16.64
CA TYR A 112 -3.49 3.00 15.31
C TYR A 112 -4.68 3.37 14.41
N ASP A 113 -4.75 4.63 13.99
CA ASP A 113 -5.84 5.18 13.18
C ASP A 113 -5.68 4.96 11.66
N GLY A 114 -4.57 4.35 11.24
CA GLY A 114 -4.25 4.12 9.83
C GLY A 114 -3.64 5.32 9.09
N MET A 115 -3.52 6.47 9.75
CA MET A 115 -3.02 7.72 9.16
C MET A 115 -1.61 8.09 9.63
N GLY A 116 -1.17 7.53 10.76
CA GLY A 116 0.19 7.70 11.29
C GLY A 116 1.26 6.91 10.54
N ASP A 117 2.52 7.10 10.93
CA ASP A 117 3.62 6.27 10.45
C ASP A 117 3.56 4.86 11.10
N PRO A 118 3.45 3.77 10.30
CA PRO A 118 3.42 2.42 10.85
C PRO A 118 4.69 2.06 11.63
N GLU A 119 5.86 2.52 11.18
CA GLU A 119 7.15 2.15 11.78
C GLU A 119 7.30 2.79 13.17
N GLU A 120 6.92 4.06 13.30
CA GLU A 120 6.84 4.75 14.59
C GLU A 120 5.85 4.06 15.54
N HIS A 121 4.68 3.63 15.03
CA HIS A 121 3.68 2.95 15.84
C HIS A 121 4.21 1.62 16.40
N LEU A 122 4.88 0.82 15.58
CA LEU A 122 5.52 -0.43 16.00
C LEU A 122 6.63 -0.17 17.03
N SER A 123 7.46 0.84 16.80
CA SER A 123 8.53 1.24 17.73
C SER A 123 7.97 1.61 19.12
N ARG A 124 6.84 2.33 19.17
CA ARG A 124 6.16 2.67 20.43
C ARG A 124 5.64 1.42 21.15
N LEU A 125 5.05 0.49 20.40
CA LEU A 125 4.55 -0.77 20.95
C LEU A 125 5.67 -1.63 21.55
N GLU A 126 6.77 -1.80 20.82
CA GLU A 126 7.92 -2.59 21.29
C GLU A 126 8.53 -1.99 22.57
N ASN A 127 8.72 -0.68 22.60
CA ASN A 127 9.22 0.01 23.79
C ASN A 127 8.27 -0.13 24.99
N ALA A 128 6.96 -0.01 24.77
CA ALA A 128 5.97 -0.22 25.83
C ALA A 128 5.98 -1.65 26.37
N ALA A 129 6.11 -2.65 25.49
CA ALA A 129 6.22 -4.06 25.87
C ALA A 129 7.50 -4.33 26.68
N LEU A 130 8.63 -3.74 26.29
CA LEU A 130 9.89 -3.84 27.03
C LEU A 130 9.78 -3.22 28.43
N LEU A 131 9.18 -2.04 28.57
CA LEU A 131 8.95 -1.39 29.86
C LEU A 131 8.04 -2.24 30.78
N HIS A 132 7.00 -2.84 30.22
CA HIS A 132 6.10 -3.72 30.98
C HIS A 132 6.84 -4.98 31.48
N ARG A 133 7.69 -5.57 30.63
CA ARG A 133 8.54 -6.72 31.00
C ARG A 133 9.51 -6.37 32.15
N TYR A 134 10.09 -5.17 32.14
CA TYR A 134 10.91 -4.66 33.23
C TYR A 134 10.11 -4.45 34.53
N CYS A 135 8.88 -3.94 34.45
CA CYS A 135 8.01 -3.75 35.62
C CYS A 135 7.56 -5.09 36.23
N GLN A 136 7.21 -6.08 35.41
CA GLN A 136 6.87 -7.41 35.91
C GLN A 136 8.07 -8.10 36.60
N ALA A 137 9.28 -7.88 36.09
CA ALA A 137 10.51 -8.39 36.70
C ALA A 137 10.85 -7.69 38.03
N SER A 138 10.63 -6.38 38.15
CA SER A 138 10.91 -5.62 39.37
C SER A 138 9.87 -5.81 40.47
N CYS A 139 8.60 -6.07 40.12
CA CYS A 139 7.55 -6.46 41.08
C CYS A 139 7.74 -7.86 41.68
N SER A 140 8.62 -8.70 41.11
CA SER A 140 8.94 -10.02 41.65
C SER A 140 10.04 -9.98 42.73
N GLN A 141 10.60 -8.82 43.03
CA GLN A 141 11.46 -8.62 44.20
C GLN A 141 10.56 -8.29 45.42
N PRO A 142 10.65 -9.01 46.55
CA PRO A 142 9.86 -8.72 47.74
C PRO A 142 10.45 -7.48 48.44
N SER A 143 10.28 -6.31 47.85
CA SER A 143 10.65 -5.03 48.44
C SER A 143 9.46 -4.51 49.25
N LYS A 144 9.59 -4.59 50.57
CA LYS A 144 8.75 -3.88 51.53
C LYS A 144 8.96 -2.39 51.27
N ASN A 145 8.13 -1.79 50.42
CA ASN A 145 7.79 -0.36 50.33
C ASN A 145 7.00 -0.14 49.03
N SER A 146 5.69 -0.45 49.08
CA SER A 146 4.73 -0.06 48.07
C SER A 146 4.62 1.46 48.04
N ASN A 147 5.17 2.14 47.01
CA ASN A 147 4.69 3.45 46.51
C ASN A 147 5.50 4.04 45.34
N THR A 148 6.40 3.32 44.66
CA THR A 148 7.26 3.93 43.64
C THR A 148 6.81 3.75 42.18
N CYS A 149 5.76 2.96 41.88
CA CYS A 149 5.35 2.73 40.49
C CYS A 149 4.38 3.81 39.92
N GLY A 150 4.01 4.84 40.70
CA GLY A 150 2.93 5.77 40.35
C GLY A 150 3.33 7.14 39.77
N ASN A 151 4.61 7.49 39.64
CA ASN A 151 5.01 8.90 39.44
C ASN A 151 5.82 9.21 38.17
N LEU A 152 5.76 8.38 37.13
CA LEU A 152 6.46 8.70 35.86
C LEU A 152 5.57 9.22 34.73
N SER A 153 4.23 9.26 34.87
CA SER A 153 3.33 9.79 33.84
C SER A 153 3.08 11.31 33.93
N LYS A 154 4.02 12.10 34.48
CA LYS A 154 3.80 13.54 34.65
C LYS A 154 5.05 14.38 34.42
N ILE A 155 5.70 14.24 33.28
CA ILE A 155 6.45 15.33 32.64
C ILE A 155 6.30 15.20 31.12
N GLY A 156 5.80 16.24 30.46
CA GLY A 156 5.95 16.49 29.02
C GLY A 156 4.67 16.42 28.23
#